data_AF-A0AAW6XNB6-F1
#
_entry.id   AF-A0AAW6XNB6-F1
#
_cell.length_a   1.000
_cell.length_b   1.000
_cell.length_c   1.000
_cell.angle_alpha   90.00
_cell.angle_beta   90.00
_cell.angle_gamma   90.00
#
_symmetry.space_group_name_H-M   'P 1'
#
loop_
_entity.id
_entity.type
_entity.pdbx_description
1 polymer ?
#
loop_
_entity_poly.entity_id
_entity_poly.type
_entity_poly.pdbx_seq_one_letter_code
_entity_poly.pdbx_strand_id
1 'polypeptide(L)'
;ALIALREKVIPSLQALRATLNEKAVAFRDIVKIGRTHLQDATPLTLGQEISGWVAMLDHSLKHIEASQPHLAELALGGTAVGTGL
;
A
#
# COMPACT_ATOMS: atom_id res chain seq x y z
N ALA A 1 -2.02 7.51 16.59
CA ALA A 1 -2.11 7.14 15.16
C ALA A 1 -0.74 6.93 14.52
N LEU A 2 0.16 7.92 14.55
CA LEU A 2 1.48 7.85 13.90
C LEU A 2 2.34 6.63 14.32
N ILE A 3 2.39 6.32 15.61
CA ILE A 3 3.12 5.14 16.14
C ILE A 3 2.57 3.84 15.51
N ALA A 4 1.25 3.66 15.49
CA ALA A 4 0.63 2.47 14.92
C ALA A 4 0.91 2.33 13.41
N LEU A 5 0.96 3.45 12.67
CA LEU A 5 1.35 3.43 11.26
C LEU A 5 2.79 2.94 11.08
N ARG A 6 3.73 3.50 11.85
CA ARG A 6 5.17 3.20 11.74
C ARG A 6 5.53 1.80 12.22
N GLU A 7 4.96 1.35 13.32
CA GLU A 7 5.40 0.11 13.98
C GLU A 7 4.60 -1.11 13.55
N LYS A 8 3.39 -0.94 13.00
CA LYS A 8 2.50 -2.07 12.65
C LYS A 8 2.14 -2.06 11.18
N VAL A 9 1.54 -0.97 10.69
CA VAL A 9 0.94 -0.94 9.35
C VAL A 9 2.01 -0.97 8.26
N ILE A 10 2.98 -0.05 8.31
CA ILE A 10 4.03 0.07 7.28
C ILE A 10 4.87 -1.21 7.18
N PRO A 11 5.38 -1.80 8.28
CA PRO A 11 6.14 -3.06 8.21
C PRO A 11 5.31 -4.21 7.62
N SER A 12 4.04 -4.33 8.02
CA SER A 12 3.16 -5.38 7.50
C SER A 12 2.86 -5.21 6.00
N LEU A 13 2.65 -3.96 5.56
CA LEU A 13 2.42 -3.64 4.16
C LEU A 13 3.67 -3.90 3.30
N GLN A 14 4.86 -3.58 3.82
CA GLN A 14 6.13 -3.88 3.15
C GLN A 14 6.36 -5.40 3.03
N ALA A 15 6.04 -6.17 4.07
CA ALA A 15 6.13 -7.63 4.02
C ALA A 15 5.17 -8.24 2.99
N LEU A 16 3.91 -7.76 2.95
CA LEU A 16 2.93 -8.18 1.95
C LEU A 16 3.40 -7.83 0.53
N ARG A 17 3.87 -6.60 0.32
CA ARG A 17 4.37 -6.12 -0.97
C ARG A 17 5.57 -6.94 -1.45
N ALA A 18 6.52 -7.26 -0.56
CA ALA A 18 7.65 -8.12 -0.89
C ALA A 18 7.19 -9.53 -1.30
N THR A 19 6.29 -10.13 -0.52
CA THR A 19 5.73 -11.46 -0.81
C THR A 19 5.03 -11.49 -2.17
N LEU A 20 4.19 -10.50 -2.47
CA LEU A 20 3.50 -10.42 -3.76
C LEU A 20 4.47 -10.15 -4.91
N ASN A 21 5.53 -9.37 -4.69
CA ASN A 21 6.54 -9.14 -5.71
C ASN A 21 7.32 -10.42 -6.04
N GLU A 22 7.70 -11.21 -5.04
CA GLU A 22 8.31 -12.52 -5.25
C GLU A 22 7.39 -13.44 -6.06
N LYS A 23 6.08 -13.44 -5.78
CA LYS A 23 5.11 -14.21 -6.57
C LYS A 23 4.92 -13.66 -7.98
N ALA A 24 4.93 -12.34 -8.17
CA ALA A 24 4.87 -11.74 -9.49
C ALA A 24 6.05 -12.20 -10.37
N VAL A 25 7.26 -12.22 -9.80
CA VAL A 25 8.46 -12.72 -10.49
C VAL A 25 8.36 -14.23 -10.75
N ALA A 26 7.98 -15.02 -9.75
CA ALA A 26 7.88 -16.48 -9.88
C ALA A 26 6.83 -16.92 -10.93
N PHE A 27 5.80 -16.11 -11.16
CA PHE A 27 4.70 -16.42 -12.08
C PHE A 27 4.76 -15.65 -13.41
N ARG A 28 5.91 -15.05 -13.72
CA ARG A 28 6.13 -14.27 -14.95
C ARG A 28 5.85 -15.04 -16.25
N ASP A 29 5.99 -16.37 -16.23
CA ASP A 29 5.85 -17.20 -17.44
C ASP A 29 4.51 -17.98 -17.48
N ILE A 30 3.66 -17.83 -16.46
CA ILE A 30 2.34 -18.49 -16.42
C ILE A 30 1.32 -17.63 -17.17
N VAL A 31 1.00 -18.00 -18.41
CA VAL A 31 -0.05 -17.34 -19.21
C VAL A 31 -1.44 -17.76 -18.73
N LYS A 32 -2.34 -16.78 -18.55
CA LYS A 32 -3.75 -16.97 -18.17
C LYS A 32 -4.69 -16.13 -19.05
N ILE A 33 -5.98 -16.48 -19.04
CA ILE A 33 -7.02 -15.64 -19.65
C ILE A 33 -7.28 -14.40 -18.80
N GLY A 34 -7.30 -13.22 -19.43
CA GLY A 34 -7.75 -11.99 -18.78
C GLY A 34 -9.25 -11.99 -18.58
N ARG A 35 -9.75 -11.17 -17.63
CA ARG A 35 -11.19 -10.94 -17.45
C ARG A 35 -11.52 -9.47 -17.35
N THR A 36 -12.42 -9.01 -18.22
CA THR A 36 -13.02 -7.66 -18.16
C THR A 36 -14.53 -7.81 -18.11
N HIS A 37 -15.21 -7.08 -17.23
CA HIS A 37 -16.64 -7.30 -16.97
C HIS A 37 -16.98 -8.78 -16.62
N LEU A 38 -16.03 -9.48 -16.00
CA LEU A 38 -16.09 -10.93 -15.70
C LEU A 38 -16.20 -11.85 -16.93
N GLN A 39 -16.02 -11.33 -18.14
CA GLN A 39 -15.97 -12.11 -19.38
C GLN A 39 -14.51 -12.31 -19.83
N ASP A 40 -14.27 -13.38 -20.60
CA ASP A 40 -12.95 -13.70 -21.15
C ASP A 40 -12.44 -12.56 -22.05
N ALA A 41 -11.16 -12.21 -21.87
CA ALA A 41 -10.48 -11.15 -22.61
C ALA A 41 -9.16 -11.68 -23.21
N THR A 42 -8.28 -10.78 -23.68
CA THR A 42 -6.97 -11.17 -24.19
C THR A 42 -6.06 -11.74 -23.08
N PRO A 43 -5.14 -12.67 -23.40
CA PRO A 43 -4.24 -13.25 -22.40
C PRO A 43 -3.26 -12.25 -21.79
N LEU A 44 -2.85 -12.54 -20.55
CA LEU A 44 -1.74 -11.93 -19.83
C LEU A 44 -1.08 -12.98 -18.93
N THR A 45 0.09 -12.69 -18.39
CA THR A 45 0.72 -13.57 -17.40
C THR A 45 0.16 -13.34 -16.01
N LEU A 46 0.13 -14.37 -15.16
CA LEU A 46 -0.23 -14.22 -13.76
C LEU A 46 0.75 -13.28 -13.04
N GLY A 47 2.03 -13.31 -13.43
CA GLY A 47 3.02 -12.34 -12.95
C GLY A 47 2.64 -10.89 -13.25
N GLN A 48 2.14 -10.59 -14.46
CA GLN A 48 1.65 -9.25 -14.81
C GLN A 48 0.45 -8.83 -13.95
N GLU A 49 -0.51 -9.73 -13.71
CA GLU A 49 -1.67 -9.44 -12.85
C GLU A 49 -1.24 -9.08 -11.42
N ILE A 50 -0.38 -9.89 -10.81
CA ILE A 50 0.13 -9.65 -9.45
C ILE A 50 0.98 -8.37 -9.39
N SER A 51 1.74 -8.07 -10.45
CA SER A 51 2.54 -6.84 -10.50
C SER A 51 1.68 -5.57 -10.40
N GLY A 52 0.44 -5.60 -10.90
CA GLY A 52 -0.53 -4.54 -10.70
C GLY A 52 -0.89 -4.35 -9.22
N TRP A 53 -1.02 -5.44 -8.45
CA TRP A 53 -1.28 -5.37 -7.01
C TRP A 53 -0.09 -4.81 -6.24
N VAL A 54 1.13 -5.21 -6.61
CA VAL A 54 2.36 -4.65 -6.03
C VAL A 54 2.42 -3.14 -6.25
N ALA A 55 2.15 -2.67 -7.47
CA ALA A 55 2.12 -1.24 -7.77
C ALA A 55 1.07 -0.49 -6.92
N MET A 56 -0.13 -1.05 -6.74
CA MET A 56 -1.15 -0.45 -5.86
C MET A 56 -0.67 -0.31 -4.41
N LEU A 57 0.07 -1.30 -3.89
CA LEU A 57 0.67 -1.22 -2.55
C LEU A 57 1.76 -0.16 -2.48
N ASP A 58 2.60 -0.02 -3.51
CA ASP A 58 3.63 1.02 -3.57
C ASP A 58 3.02 2.42 -3.57
N HIS A 59 1.93 2.64 -4.33
CA HIS A 59 1.20 3.90 -4.29
C HIS A 59 0.56 4.17 -2.93
N SER A 60 -0.04 3.14 -2.32
CA SER A 60 -0.64 3.25 -0.99
C SER A 60 0.39 3.61 0.08
N LEU A 61 1.58 3.01 0.03
CA LEU A 61 2.68 3.31 0.95
C LEU A 61 3.09 4.79 0.84
N LYS A 62 3.26 5.30 -0.38
CA LYS A 62 3.60 6.73 -0.62
C LYS A 62 2.55 7.67 -0.03
N HIS A 63 1.25 7.37 -0.19
CA HIS A 63 0.19 8.19 0.39
C HIS A 63 0.20 8.16 1.92
N ILE A 64 0.42 6.99 2.53
CA ILE A 64 0.53 6.86 3.98
C ILE A 64 1.72 7.68 4.49
N GLU A 65 2.89 7.56 3.85
CA GLU A 65 4.09 8.32 4.20
C GLU A 65 3.89 9.82 4.09
N ALA A 66 3.26 10.28 3.00
CA ALA A 66 2.94 11.70 2.81
C ALA A 66 1.99 12.27 3.87
N SER A 67 1.13 11.43 4.47
CA SER A 67 0.22 11.87 5.55
C SER A 67 0.91 12.01 6.93
N GLN A 68 2.07 11.37 7.13
CA GLN A 68 2.70 11.28 8.44
C GLN A 68 3.10 12.63 9.07
N PRO A 69 3.62 13.63 8.33
CA PRO A 69 3.99 14.92 8.92
C PRO A 69 2.80 15.60 9.61
N HIS A 70 1.63 15.62 8.98
CA HIS A 70 0.42 16.20 9.55
C HIS A 70 -0.08 15.45 10.78
N LEU A 71 0.08 14.12 10.80
CA LEU A 71 -0.24 13.29 11.97
C LEU A 71 0.77 13.44 13.12
N ALA A 72 1.94 14.02 12.85
CA ALA A 72 2.97 14.25 13.86
C ALA A 72 2.77 15.58 14.61
N GLU A 73 1.90 16.46 14.12
CA GLU A 73 1.56 17.72 14.78
C GLU A 73 0.81 17.43 16.10
N LEU A 74 1.35 17.91 17.21
CA LEU A 74 0.78 17.74 18.55
C LEU A 74 0.32 19.10 19.07
N ALA A 75 -0.97 19.22 19.37
CA ALA A 75 -1.56 20.42 19.98
C ALA A 75 -1.24 20.57 21.49
N LEU A 76 -0.21 19.88 21.99
CA LEU A 76 0.19 19.96 23.39
C LEU A 76 0.62 21.40 23.72
N GLY A 77 0.11 21.93 24.83
CA GLY A 77 0.33 23.32 25.22
C GLY A 77 -0.71 24.30 24.69
N GLY A 78 -1.72 23.86 23.93
CA GLY A 78 -2.86 24.70 23.52
C GLY A 78 -3.88 24.99 24.64
N THR A 79 -3.81 24.30 25.78
CA THR A 79 -4.77 24.38 26.89
C THR A 79 -6.23 24.20 26.45
N ALA A 80 -7.21 24.79 27.14
CA ALA A 80 -8.63 24.46 26.94
C ALA A 80 -9.21 24.94 25.60
N VAL A 81 -8.68 26.06 25.06
CA VAL A 81 -9.24 26.73 23.88
C VAL A 81 -8.19 27.06 22.79
N GLY A 82 -6.95 26.57 22.93
CA GLY A 82 -5.87 26.80 21.96
C GLY A 82 -4.99 28.02 22.24
N THR A 83 -5.24 28.78 23.32
CA THR A 83 -4.48 30.00 23.66
C THR A 83 -3.17 29.73 24.40
N GLY A 84 -3.03 28.54 24.99
CA GLY A 84 -1.87 28.21 25.83
C GLY A 84 -1.86 28.88 27.21
N LEU A 85 -3.01 29.42 27.62
CA LEU A 85 -3.25 30.02 28.94
C LEU A 85 -3.88 29.01 29.92
#